data_AF-A0A1Q6UC95-F1
#
_entry.id   AF-A0A1Q6UC95-F1
#
_cell.length_a   1.000
_cell.length_b   1.000
_cell.length_c   1.000
_cell.angle_alpha   90.00
_cell.angle_beta   90.00
_cell.angle_gamma   90.00
#
_symmetry.space_group_name_H-M   'P 1'
#
loop_
_entity.id
_entity.type
_entity.pdbx_description
1 polymer ?
#
loop_
_entity_poly.entity_id
_entity_poly.type
_entity_poly.pdbx_seq_one_letter_code
_entity_poly.pdbx_strand_id
1 'polypeptide(L)'
;MNDNDKFDAFDFIINEEDEVMLLLYAREGEAKDAVIEIDAGNRSAVLYRNEEDGVVIDRIPDDAFDSLQDADSLMVCELSREEKEEDVEIVRAYEADIVL
;
A
#
# COMPACT_ATOMS: atom_id res chain seq x y z
N MET A 1 -24.95 -3.31 -4.57
CA MET A 1 -23.49 -3.47 -4.51
C MET A 1 -22.98 -2.15 -3.97
N ASN A 2 -22.34 -2.14 -2.79
CA ASN A 2 -21.85 -0.88 -2.24
C ASN A 2 -20.59 -0.49 -3.02
N ASP A 3 -20.69 0.57 -3.82
CA ASP A 3 -19.57 1.27 -4.47
C ASP A 3 -18.68 2.01 -3.44
N ASN A 4 -18.37 1.40 -2.29
CA ASN A 4 -17.45 1.96 -1.30
C ASN A 4 -16.00 1.46 -1.48
N ASP A 5 -15.77 0.46 -2.33
CA ASP A 5 -14.45 -0.17 -2.54
C ASP A 5 -13.55 0.54 -3.58
N LYS A 6 -13.87 1.79 -3.97
CA LYS A 6 -13.12 2.52 -5.02
C LYS A 6 -12.29 3.71 -4.54
N PHE A 7 -12.26 3.97 -3.23
CA PHE A 7 -11.72 5.24 -2.70
C PHE A 7 -10.45 5.13 -1.87
N ASP A 8 -9.82 3.97 -1.82
CA ASP A 8 -8.41 3.91 -1.44
C ASP A 8 -7.60 4.13 -2.72
N ALA A 9 -7.45 5.39 -3.12
CA ALA A 9 -6.45 5.73 -4.13
C ALA A 9 -5.09 5.37 -3.53
N PHE A 10 -4.52 4.27 -4.02
CA PHE A 10 -3.17 3.87 -3.72
C PHE A 10 -2.31 4.05 -4.95
N ASP A 11 -1.08 4.50 -4.76
CA ASP A 11 -0.11 4.65 -5.83
C ASP A 11 1.18 3.93 -5.46
N PHE A 12 1.82 3.34 -6.47
CA PHE A 12 3.10 2.65 -6.33
C PHE A 12 4.19 3.53 -6.93
N ILE A 13 5.16 3.88 -6.11
CA ILE A 13 6.33 4.64 -6.53
C ILE A 13 7.54 3.73 -6.43
N ILE A 14 8.27 3.60 -7.53
CA ILE A 14 9.56 2.91 -7.56
C ILE A 14 10.65 3.98 -7.48
N ASN A 15 11.57 3.86 -6.54
CA ASN A 15 12.69 4.78 -6.41
C ASN A 15 13.85 4.43 -7.37
N GLU A 16 14.93 5.21 -7.36
CA GLU A 16 16.12 4.95 -8.21
C GLU A 16 16.90 3.68 -7.80
N GLU A 17 16.59 3.10 -6.64
CA GLU A 17 17.19 1.87 -6.10
C GLU A 17 16.29 0.63 -6.31
N ASP A 18 15.28 0.72 -7.19
CA ASP A 18 14.27 -0.32 -7.48
C ASP A 18 13.37 -0.71 -6.28
N GLU A 19 13.42 0.06 -5.18
CA GLU A 19 12.54 -0.16 -4.03
C GLU A 19 11.15 0.40 -4.29
N VAL A 20 10.14 -0.39 -3.92
CA VAL A 20 8.74 -0.04 -4.08
C VAL A 20 8.23 0.65 -2.82
N MET A 21 7.53 1.76 -3.00
CA MET A 21 6.79 2.46 -1.95
C MET A 21 5.31 2.48 -2.32
N LEU A 22 4.46 2.17 -1.34
CA LEU A 22 3.01 2.27 -1.46
C LEU A 22 2.53 3.54 -0.78
N LEU A 23 1.88 4.41 -1.54
CA LEU A 23 1.15 5.54 -1.01
C LEU A 23 -0.30 5.13 -0.79
N LEU A 24 -0.84 5.37 0.41
CA LEU A 24 -2.27 5.26 0.68
C LEU A 24 -2.77 6.50 1.40
N TYR A 25 -4.07 6.78 1.37
CA TYR A 25 -4.63 7.76 2.29
C TYR A 25 -4.63 7.24 3.72
N ALA A 26 -4.36 8.14 4.67
CA ALA A 26 -4.41 7.86 6.09
C ALA A 26 -5.79 7.35 6.49
N ARG A 27 -5.77 6.30 7.29
CA ARG A 27 -6.94 5.58 7.78
C ARG A 27 -7.01 5.66 9.30
N GLU A 28 -8.18 5.33 9.84
CA GLU A 28 -8.34 5.19 11.28
C GLU A 28 -7.48 4.04 11.82
N GLY A 29 -6.98 4.20 13.04
CA GLY A 29 -6.04 3.25 13.64
C GLY A 29 -4.59 3.43 13.19
N GLU A 30 -3.67 2.95 14.02
CA GLU A 30 -2.25 2.87 13.71
C GLU A 30 -1.94 1.52 13.05
N ALA A 31 -0.96 1.53 12.14
CA ALA A 31 -0.42 0.29 11.62
C ALA A 31 0.42 -0.39 12.71
N LYS A 32 0.19 -1.69 12.90
CA LYS A 32 0.90 -2.50 13.87
C LYS A 32 1.03 -3.91 13.31
N ASP A 33 2.27 -4.39 13.26
CA ASP A 33 2.61 -5.69 12.69
C ASP A 33 2.06 -5.80 11.26
N ALA A 34 2.35 -4.77 10.44
CA ALA A 34 1.80 -4.66 9.10
C ALA A 34 2.41 -5.71 8.17
N VAL A 35 1.55 -6.35 7.38
CA VAL A 35 1.93 -7.44 6.47
C VAL A 35 1.23 -7.24 5.14
N ILE A 36 1.92 -7.45 4.04
CA ILE A 36 1.32 -7.49 2.71
C ILE A 36 1.39 -8.91 2.14
N GLU A 37 0.22 -9.47 1.84
CA GLU A 37 0.09 -10.77 1.18
C GLU A 37 -0.05 -10.56 -0.33
N ILE A 38 0.88 -11.11 -1.11
CA ILE A 38 0.91 -10.94 -2.57
C ILE A 38 0.29 -12.16 -3.26
N ASP A 39 -0.72 -11.94 -4.10
CA ASP A 39 -1.29 -12.95 -4.99
C ASP A 39 -0.69 -12.83 -6.39
N ALA A 40 0.30 -13.68 -6.67
CA ALA A 40 0.96 -13.73 -7.96
C ALA A 40 0.10 -14.27 -9.10
N GLY A 41 -0.99 -14.98 -8.80
CA GLY A 41 -1.94 -15.45 -9.82
C GLY A 41 -2.79 -14.32 -10.39
N ASN A 42 -3.12 -13.33 -9.56
CA ASN A 42 -4.04 -12.24 -9.91
C ASN A 42 -3.37 -10.86 -10.01
N ARG A 43 -2.07 -10.74 -9.72
CA ARG A 43 -1.36 -9.45 -9.61
C ARG A 43 -2.09 -8.48 -8.67
N SER A 44 -2.51 -9.03 -7.55
CA SER A 44 -3.19 -8.31 -6.48
C SER A 44 -2.43 -8.56 -5.18
N ALA A 45 -2.66 -7.73 -4.19
CA ALA A 45 -2.16 -7.94 -2.84
C ALA A 45 -3.19 -7.49 -1.82
N VAL A 46 -3.02 -7.95 -0.58
CA VAL A 46 -3.80 -7.50 0.56
C VAL A 46 -2.83 -6.98 1.60
N LEU A 47 -2.88 -5.68 1.88
CA LEU A 47 -2.13 -5.06 2.97
C LEU A 47 -2.96 -5.13 4.25
N TYR A 48 -2.52 -5.91 5.22
CA TYR A 48 -3.03 -5.88 6.58
C TYR A 48 -2.23 -4.85 7.37
N ARG A 49 -2.86 -3.72 7.70
CA ARG A 49 -2.24 -2.69 8.56
C ARG A 49 -2.15 -3.15 10.00
N ASN A 50 -3.10 -3.97 10.41
CA ASN A 50 -3.21 -4.64 11.70
C ASN A 50 -4.24 -5.79 11.59
N GLU A 51 -4.56 -6.46 12.70
CA GLU A 51 -5.50 -7.60 12.73
C GLU A 51 -6.93 -7.26 12.29
N GLU A 52 -7.34 -5.99 12.29
CA GLU A 52 -8.72 -5.55 12.04
C GLU A 52 -8.88 -4.69 10.77
N ASP A 53 -7.78 -4.20 10.16
CA ASP A 53 -7.81 -3.37 8.94
C ASP A 53 -6.95 -3.96 7.82
N GLY A 54 -7.63 -4.45 6.78
CA GLY A 54 -7.05 -4.95 5.54
C GLY A 54 -7.46 -4.09 4.36
N VAL A 55 -6.49 -3.79 3.49
CA VAL A 55 -6.65 -3.00 2.27
C VAL A 55 -6.37 -3.89 1.08
N VAL A 56 -7.35 -4.05 0.19
CA VAL A 56 -7.18 -4.81 -1.05
C VAL A 56 -6.57 -3.91 -2.11
N ILE A 57 -5.49 -4.39 -2.71
CA ILE A 57 -4.73 -3.72 -3.75
C ILE A 57 -4.84 -4.55 -5.01
N ASP A 58 -5.69 -4.12 -5.93
CA ASP A 58 -5.84 -4.77 -7.22
C ASP A 58 -5.02 -4.07 -8.31
N ARG A 59 -4.57 -4.84 -9.31
CA ARG A 59 -3.89 -4.35 -10.52
C ARG A 59 -2.56 -3.65 -10.23
N ILE A 60 -1.71 -4.31 -9.46
CA ILE A 60 -0.34 -3.83 -9.22
C ILE A 60 0.39 -3.72 -10.57
N PRO A 61 1.05 -2.58 -10.86
CA PRO A 61 1.86 -2.42 -12.08
C PRO A 61 2.91 -3.53 -12.21
N ASP A 62 3.21 -3.97 -13.43
CA ASP A 62 4.16 -5.09 -13.65
C ASP A 62 5.54 -4.80 -13.02
N ASP A 63 6.07 -3.60 -13.24
CA ASP A 63 7.38 -3.20 -12.71
C ASP A 63 7.41 -3.23 -11.16
N ALA A 64 6.35 -2.73 -10.52
CA ALA A 64 6.24 -2.74 -9.06
C ALA A 64 6.03 -4.17 -8.54
N PHE A 65 5.26 -4.98 -9.25
CA PHE A 65 4.97 -6.36 -8.89
C PHE A 65 6.22 -7.26 -8.98
N ASP A 66 7.08 -7.05 -9.97
CA ASP A 66 8.35 -7.74 -10.10
C ASP A 66 9.30 -7.35 -8.95
N SER A 67 9.45 -6.06 -8.67
CA SER A 67 10.26 -5.60 -7.52
C SER A 67 9.73 -6.11 -6.16
N LEU A 68 8.40 -6.15 -5.98
CA LEU A 68 7.78 -6.67 -4.75
C LEU A 68 8.03 -8.16 -4.53
N GLN A 69 8.21 -8.96 -5.59
CA GLN A 69 8.53 -10.38 -5.45
C GLN A 69 9.98 -10.61 -4.97
N ASP A 70 10.87 -9.68 -5.28
CA ASP A 70 12.29 -9.75 -4.91
C ASP A 70 12.58 -9.01 -3.57
N ALA A 71 11.62 -8.24 -3.05
CA ALA A 71 11.75 -7.49 -1.81
C ALA A 71 11.30 -8.29 -0.58
N ASP A 72 11.94 -8.02 0.56
CA ASP A 72 11.56 -8.60 1.86
C ASP A 72 10.47 -7.79 2.58
N SER A 73 10.41 -6.47 2.34
CA SER A 73 9.44 -5.55 2.94
C SER A 73 9.02 -4.45 1.95
N LEU A 74 7.86 -3.86 2.21
CA LEU A 74 7.28 -2.75 1.45
C LEU A 74 7.18 -1.52 2.36
N MET A 75 7.73 -0.39 1.90
CA MET A 75 7.53 0.89 2.58
C MET A 75 6.13 1.42 2.27
N VAL A 76 5.35 1.69 3.31
CA VAL A 76 3.98 2.15 3.23
C VAL A 76 3.86 3.55 3.82
N CYS A 77 3.38 4.50 3.04
CA CYS A 77 3.21 5.91 3.42
C CYS A 77 1.73 6.31 3.41
N GLU A 78 1.23 6.73 4.56
CA GLU A 78 -0.12 7.26 4.72
C GLU A 78 -0.14 8.78 4.54
N LEU A 79 -0.97 9.23 3.60
CA LEU A 79 -1.15 10.61 3.21
C LEU A 79 -2.35 11.25 3.92
N SER A 80 -2.25 12.52 4.34
CA SER A 80 -3.40 13.27 4.85
C SER A 80 -4.52 13.37 3.80
N ARG A 81 -5.77 13.43 4.28
CA ARG A 81 -6.94 13.65 3.43
C ARG A 81 -7.24 15.14 3.40
N GLU A 82 -6.56 15.86 2.52
CA GLU A 82 -6.77 17.30 2.30
C GLU A 82 -7.65 17.58 1.08
N GLU A 83 -8.30 18.75 1.05
CA GLU A 83 -9.11 19.18 -0.10
C GLU A 83 -8.27 19.53 -1.34
N LYS A 84 -6.97 19.82 -1.14
CA LYS A 84 -6.02 20.16 -2.19
C LYS A 84 -4.83 19.23 -2.16
N GLU A 85 -4.45 18.74 -3.34
CA GLU A 85 -3.29 17.85 -3.51
C GLU A 85 -1.98 18.50 -3.04
N GLU A 86 -1.83 19.82 -3.17
CA GLU A 86 -0.63 20.55 -2.73
C GLU A 86 -0.45 20.57 -1.20
N ASP A 87 -1.53 20.35 -0.45
CA ASP A 87 -1.53 20.34 1.01
C ASP A 87 -1.42 18.90 1.57
N VAL A 88 -1.39 17.88 0.70
CA VAL A 88 -1.27 16.47 1.11
C VAL A 88 0.14 16.21 1.64
N GLU A 89 0.22 15.70 2.87
CA GLU A 89 1.47 15.39 3.55
C GLU A 89 1.49 13.93 4.02
N ILE A 90 2.68 13.33 4.11
CA ILE A 90 2.85 12.00 4.71
C ILE A 90 2.68 12.15 6.23
N VAL A 91 1.59 11.59 6.76
CA VAL A 91 1.28 11.62 8.20
C VAL A 91 1.80 10.39 8.94
N ARG A 92 1.97 9.25 8.26
CA ARG A 92 2.60 8.05 8.80
C ARG A 92 3.41 7.33 7.73
N ALA A 93 4.50 6.69 8.14
CA ALA A 93 5.28 5.79 7.31
C ALA A 93 5.68 4.57 8.14
N TYR A 94 5.53 3.38 7.57
CA TYR A 94 5.88 2.12 8.22
C TYR A 94 6.25 1.08 7.16
N GLU A 95 7.03 0.09 7.58
CA GLU A 95 7.34 -1.07 6.75
C GLU A 95 6.29 -2.16 6.98
N ALA A 96 5.87 -2.80 5.90
CA ALA A 96 5.05 -4.00 5.93
C ALA A 96 5.89 -5.19 5.44
N ASP A 97 5.90 -6.28 6.19
CA ASP A 97 6.60 -7.50 5.79
C ASP A 97 5.88 -8.14 4.58
N ILE A 98 6.64 -8.55 3.57
CA ILE A 98 6.07 -9.19 2.38
C ILE A 98 5.91 -10.70 2.63
N VAL A 99 4.71 -11.20 2.37
CA VAL A 99 4.36 -12.63 2.44
C VAL A 99 3.81 -13.08 1.09
N LEU A 100 4.36 -14.20 0.58
CA LEU A 100 4.04 -14.80 -0.72
C LEU A 100 3.17 -16.06 -0.57
#